data_AF-A0A6P8LE02-F1
#
_entry.id   AF-A0A6P8LE02-F1
#
_cell.length_a   1.000
_cell.length_b   1.000
_cell.length_c   1.000
_cell.angle_alpha   90.00
_cell.angle_beta   90.00
_cell.angle_gamma   90.00
#
_symmetry.space_group_name_H-M   'P 1'
#
loop_
_entity.id
_entity.type
_entity.pdbx_description
1 polymer ?
#
loop_
_entity_poly.entity_id
_entity_poly.type
_entity_poly.pdbx_seq_one_letter_code
_entity_poly.pdbx_strand_id
1 'polypeptide(L)'
;FSRELREIEDKQEKEIQSRKFLEREQSEAKRLASSFVEHLDGHQLFDSLWRGDEDGRVLMLVGTQAQELADEYDKDIFELTQEIYKLGLERFTERDEEIRDFFNNLFDGQEELQILGQKEIEWFLQFREIIFEEARIKLLKLEQNSMHGEDEDTPENIKLSDALDKLNIQFEDAINDLWQALMAQELYLHESIQVMYRKTSMVF
;
A
#
# COMPACT_ATOMS: atom_id res chain seq x y z
N PHE A 1 26.21 13.38 46.24
CA PHE A 1 24.82 13.58 45.82
C PHE A 1 24.65 14.56 44.65
N SER A 2 24.62 15.89 44.81
CA SER A 2 24.30 16.80 43.68
C SER A 2 25.35 16.82 42.55
N ARG A 3 26.62 16.56 42.86
CA ARG A 3 27.69 16.47 41.85
C ARG A 3 27.65 15.14 41.08
N GLU A 4 27.46 14.03 41.78
CA GLU A 4 27.33 12.70 41.17
C GLU A 4 26.08 12.60 40.29
N LEU A 5 24.97 13.21 40.72
CA LEU A 5 23.76 13.32 39.89
C LEU A 5 24.03 14.11 38.60
N ARG A 6 24.76 15.23 38.69
CA ARG A 6 25.14 16.03 37.51
C ARG A 6 26.10 15.28 36.58
N GLU A 7 27.05 14.54 37.13
CA GLU A 7 27.96 13.69 36.35
C GLU A 7 27.22 12.51 35.66
N ILE A 8 26.18 11.96 36.29
CA ILE A 8 25.30 10.93 35.69
C ILE A 8 24.44 11.54 34.57
N GLU A 9 23.83 12.70 34.79
CA GLU A 9 23.05 13.41 33.78
C GLU A 9 23.90 13.78 32.56
N ASP A 10 25.10 14.32 32.76
CA ASP A 10 26.04 14.65 31.67
C ASP A 10 26.45 13.41 30.87
N LYS A 11 26.61 12.27 31.54
CA LYS A 11 26.95 11.00 30.89
C LYS A 11 25.77 10.44 30.10
N GLN A 12 24.55 10.52 30.64
CA GLN A 12 23.32 10.12 29.94
C GLN A 12 23.07 10.99 28.71
N GLU A 13 23.23 12.30 28.82
CA GLU A 13 23.07 13.22 27.68
C GLU A 13 24.07 12.87 26.57
N LYS A 14 25.35 12.66 26.91
CA LYS A 14 26.36 12.22 25.92
C LYS A 14 26.00 10.89 25.26
N GLU A 15 25.46 9.94 26.03
CA GLU A 15 25.04 8.65 25.49
C GLU A 15 23.84 8.80 24.54
N ILE A 16 22.85 9.63 24.91
CA ILE A 16 21.70 9.94 24.06
C ILE A 16 22.15 10.60 22.75
N GLN A 17 23.06 11.57 22.83
CA GLN A 17 23.61 12.25 21.65
C GLN A 17 24.36 11.27 20.74
N SER A 18 25.18 10.39 21.33
CA SER A 18 25.92 9.36 20.58
C SER A 18 24.97 8.38 19.88
N ARG A 19 23.91 7.93 20.55
CA ARG A 19 22.88 7.06 19.94
C ARG A 19 22.16 7.75 18.78
N LYS A 20 21.75 9.01 18.96
CA LYS A 20 21.11 9.81 17.90
C LYS A 20 22.02 10.01 16.70
N PHE A 21 23.31 10.24 16.93
CA PHE A 21 24.29 10.37 15.86
C PHE A 21 24.42 9.07 15.06
N LEU A 22 24.57 7.94 15.75
CA LEU A 22 24.68 6.63 15.11
C LEU A 22 23.42 6.26 14.31
N GLU A 23 22.24 6.55 14.85
CA GLU A 23 20.96 6.32 14.17
C GLU A 23 20.84 7.15 12.88
N ARG A 24 21.30 8.41 12.91
CA ARG A 24 21.35 9.26 11.72
C ARG A 24 22.30 8.72 10.67
N GLU A 25 23.52 8.35 11.05
CA GLU A 25 24.48 7.78 10.10
C GLU A 25 23.95 6.48 9.47
N GLN A 26 23.33 5.61 10.27
CA GLN A 26 22.73 4.38 9.74
C GLN A 26 21.56 4.66 8.79
N SER A 27 20.72 5.65 9.13
CA SER A 27 19.60 6.05 8.27
C SER A 27 20.11 6.65 6.96
N GLU A 28 21.17 7.45 7.02
CA GLU A 28 21.78 8.07 5.84
C GLU A 28 22.44 7.02 4.96
N ALA A 29 23.24 6.12 5.54
CA ALA A 29 23.85 5.01 4.81
C ALA A 29 22.80 4.12 4.12
N LYS A 30 21.70 3.81 4.81
CA LYS A 30 20.57 3.07 4.20
C LYS A 30 19.94 3.84 3.06
N ARG A 31 19.73 5.15 3.21
CA ARG A 31 19.17 5.98 2.13
C ARG A 31 20.08 5.97 0.91
N LEU A 32 21.38 6.19 1.11
CA LEU A 32 22.38 6.19 0.03
C LEU A 32 22.42 4.84 -0.69
N ALA A 33 22.35 3.75 0.09
CA ALA A 33 22.27 2.37 -0.42
C ALA A 33 21.02 2.12 -1.26
N SER A 34 19.85 2.48 -0.74
CA SER A 34 18.59 2.34 -1.48
C SER A 34 18.55 3.19 -2.76
N SER A 35 19.32 4.27 -2.81
CA SER A 35 19.49 5.10 -4.02
C SER A 35 20.68 4.70 -4.89
N PHE A 36 21.43 3.65 -4.55
CA PHE A 36 22.60 3.16 -5.30
C PHE A 36 23.72 4.19 -5.52
N VAL A 37 23.88 5.13 -4.60
CA VAL A 37 24.91 6.20 -4.68
C VAL A 37 25.83 6.20 -3.47
N GLU A 38 26.01 5.02 -2.88
CA GLU A 38 26.99 4.80 -1.81
C GLU A 38 28.38 5.20 -2.32
N HIS A 39 29.12 5.94 -1.50
CA HIS A 39 30.50 6.35 -1.81
C HIS A 39 30.66 7.27 -3.04
N LEU A 40 29.56 7.92 -3.47
CA LEU A 40 29.58 8.97 -4.50
C LEU A 40 29.38 10.37 -3.90
N ASP A 41 29.25 10.48 -2.58
CA ASP A 41 29.05 11.72 -1.83
C ASP A 41 30.36 12.52 -1.61
N GLY A 42 31.48 12.01 -2.12
CA GLY A 42 32.81 12.60 -2.02
C GLY A 42 33.78 11.99 -3.03
N HIS A 43 35.06 11.91 -2.66
CA HIS A 43 36.14 11.38 -3.50
C HIS A 43 36.38 9.88 -3.29
N GLN A 44 35.50 9.17 -2.57
CA GLN A 44 35.77 7.80 -2.15
C GLN A 44 35.93 6.84 -3.34
N LEU A 45 35.19 7.06 -4.43
CA LEU A 45 35.37 6.31 -5.68
C LEU A 45 36.76 6.58 -6.28
N PHE A 46 37.16 7.84 -6.40
CA PHE A 46 38.48 8.20 -6.93
C PHE A 46 39.61 7.59 -6.08
N ASP A 47 39.54 7.75 -4.75
CA ASP A 47 40.49 7.15 -3.81
C ASP A 47 40.57 5.63 -3.92
N SER A 48 39.45 4.98 -4.26
CA SER A 48 39.41 3.53 -4.43
C SER A 48 40.19 3.06 -5.66
N LEU A 49 40.29 3.87 -6.72
CA LEU A 49 41.04 3.55 -7.94
C LEU A 49 42.54 3.40 -7.66
N TRP A 50 43.06 4.12 -6.66
CA TRP A 50 44.47 4.10 -6.25
C TRP A 50 44.82 3.01 -5.23
N ARG A 51 43.84 2.20 -4.80
CA ARG A 51 44.11 1.14 -3.82
C ARG A 51 44.91 0.02 -4.47
N GLY A 52 46.16 -0.13 -4.05
CA GLY A 52 47.06 -1.18 -4.53
C GLY A 52 47.83 -0.82 -5.79
N ASP A 53 47.73 0.41 -6.29
CA ASP A 53 48.51 0.88 -7.44
C ASP A 53 49.82 1.55 -6.98
N GLU A 54 50.82 0.73 -6.69
CA GLU A 54 52.17 1.20 -6.30
C GLU A 54 52.90 1.86 -7.47
N ASP A 55 52.69 1.38 -8.70
CA ASP A 55 53.34 1.92 -9.90
C ASP A 55 52.81 3.33 -10.21
N GLY A 56 51.50 3.55 -10.09
CA GLY A 56 50.87 4.87 -10.19
C GLY A 56 51.39 5.84 -9.11
N ARG A 57 51.55 5.38 -7.87
CA ARG A 57 52.14 6.20 -6.78
C ARG A 57 53.59 6.57 -7.08
N VAL A 58 54.38 5.66 -7.62
CA VAL A 58 55.77 5.93 -8.03
C VAL A 58 55.78 6.93 -9.19
N LEU A 59 54.87 6.82 -10.17
CA LEU A 59 54.75 7.76 -11.27
C LEU A 59 54.48 9.20 -10.79
N MET A 60 53.66 9.38 -9.75
CA MET A 60 53.40 10.71 -9.15
C MET A 60 54.66 11.36 -8.55
N LEU A 61 55.68 10.58 -8.16
CA LEU A 61 56.94 11.10 -7.60
C LEU A 61 57.90 11.65 -8.68
N VAL A 62 57.67 11.33 -9.94
CA VAL A 62 58.65 11.57 -11.03
C VAL A 62 58.44 12.92 -11.72
N GLY A 63 57.24 13.51 -11.72
CA GLY A 63 57.02 14.80 -12.39
C GLY A 63 55.71 15.51 -12.08
N THR A 64 55.76 16.85 -12.08
CA THR A 64 54.62 17.75 -11.80
C THR A 64 53.45 17.56 -12.76
N GLN A 65 53.73 17.20 -14.01
CA GLN A 65 52.70 16.96 -15.03
C GLN A 65 51.79 15.77 -14.69
N ALA A 66 52.33 14.73 -14.05
CA ALA A 66 51.53 13.56 -13.66
C ALA A 66 50.59 13.90 -12.49
N GLN A 67 51.06 14.73 -11.56
CA GLN A 67 50.24 15.25 -10.46
C GLN A 67 49.14 16.18 -10.96
N GLU A 68 49.47 17.12 -11.86
CA GLU A 68 48.48 18.02 -12.48
C GLU A 68 47.37 17.23 -13.19
N LEU A 69 47.73 16.17 -13.92
CA LEU A 69 46.78 15.31 -14.60
C LEU A 69 45.90 14.52 -13.61
N ALA A 70 46.49 13.98 -12.52
CA ALA A 70 45.74 13.28 -11.49
C ALA A 70 44.73 14.19 -10.77
N ASP A 71 45.13 15.43 -10.50
CA ASP A 71 44.26 16.44 -9.86
C ASP A 71 43.11 16.85 -10.81
N GLU A 72 43.38 16.96 -12.13
CA GLU A 72 42.34 17.20 -13.14
C GLU A 72 41.35 16.02 -13.22
N TYR A 73 41.84 14.79 -13.22
CA TYR A 73 40.98 13.59 -13.19
C TYR A 73 40.17 13.46 -11.92
N ASP A 74 40.72 13.79 -10.75
CA ASP A 74 39.98 13.80 -9.49
C ASP A 74 38.80 14.76 -9.58
N LYS A 75 39.04 15.96 -10.11
CA LYS A 75 38.01 16.97 -10.30
C LYS A 75 36.92 16.50 -11.28
N ASP A 76 37.30 15.95 -12.42
CA ASP A 76 36.34 15.45 -13.42
C ASP A 76 35.50 14.29 -12.87
N ILE A 77 36.13 13.35 -12.17
CA ILE A 77 35.43 12.23 -11.52
C ILE A 77 34.52 12.74 -10.41
N PHE A 78 34.97 13.70 -9.61
CA PHE A 78 34.14 14.31 -8.58
C PHE A 78 32.91 15.00 -9.19
N GLU A 79 33.08 15.80 -10.24
CA GLU A 79 31.95 16.46 -10.92
C GLU A 79 30.92 15.43 -11.43
N LEU A 80 31.37 14.37 -12.11
CA LEU A 80 30.50 13.31 -12.61
C LEU A 80 29.81 12.52 -11.49
N THR A 81 30.55 12.14 -10.44
CA THR A 81 29.98 11.38 -9.31
C THR A 81 28.98 12.21 -8.53
N GLN A 82 29.20 13.52 -8.39
CA GLN A 82 28.23 14.42 -7.78
C GLN A 82 26.94 14.59 -8.61
N GLU A 83 27.03 14.57 -9.94
CA GLU A 83 25.85 14.54 -10.81
C GLU A 83 25.05 13.25 -10.62
N ILE A 84 25.72 12.10 -10.63
CA ILE A 84 25.10 10.78 -10.40
C ILE A 84 24.48 10.72 -9.01
N TYR A 85 25.19 11.20 -7.99
CA TYR A 85 24.72 11.25 -6.60
C TYR A 85 23.40 12.01 -6.48
N LYS A 86 23.34 13.23 -7.04
CA LYS A 86 22.13 14.06 -7.02
C LYS A 86 20.99 13.40 -7.77
N LEU A 87 21.27 12.87 -8.97
CA LEU A 87 20.27 12.18 -9.78
C LEU A 87 19.72 10.94 -9.05
N GLY A 88 20.57 10.13 -8.43
CA GLY A 88 20.15 8.94 -7.69
C GLY A 88 19.22 9.28 -6.52
N LEU A 89 19.54 10.33 -5.76
CA LEU A 89 18.68 10.80 -4.67
C LEU A 89 17.34 11.37 -5.15
N GLU A 90 17.36 12.13 -6.24
CA GLU A 90 16.14 12.67 -6.87
C GLU A 90 15.23 11.54 -7.33
N ARG A 91 15.77 10.58 -8.09
CA ARG A 91 15.01 9.42 -8.59
C ARG A 91 14.50 8.52 -7.49
N PHE A 92 15.27 8.34 -6.41
CA PHE A 92 14.81 7.60 -5.25
C PHE A 92 13.61 8.28 -4.58
N THR A 93 13.65 9.62 -4.47
CA THR A 93 12.54 10.40 -3.90
C THR A 93 11.30 10.32 -4.79
N GLU A 94 11.43 10.53 -6.10
CA GLU A 94 10.34 10.36 -7.06
C GLU A 94 9.72 8.96 -6.97
N ARG A 95 10.56 7.93 -6.84
CA ARG A 95 10.10 6.55 -6.74
C ARG A 95 9.36 6.27 -5.43
N ASP A 96 9.85 6.80 -4.30
CA ASP A 96 9.18 6.65 -3.01
C ASP A 96 7.80 7.34 -3.01
N GLU A 97 7.71 8.52 -3.64
CA GLU A 97 6.44 9.22 -3.85
C GLU A 97 5.49 8.42 -4.75
N GLU A 98 5.96 7.89 -5.88
CA GLU A 98 5.15 7.07 -6.78
C GLU A 98 4.63 5.80 -6.08
N ILE A 99 5.48 5.13 -5.30
CA ILE A 99 5.10 3.94 -4.54
C ILE A 99 4.04 4.31 -3.51
N ARG A 100 4.23 5.41 -2.78
CA ARG A 100 3.27 5.89 -1.78
C ARG A 100 1.94 6.23 -2.40
N ASP A 101 1.92 6.97 -3.50
CA ASP A 101 0.70 7.34 -4.22
C ASP A 101 0.01 6.09 -4.78
N PHE A 102 0.75 5.12 -5.29
CA PHE A 102 0.20 3.84 -5.71
C PHE A 102 -0.51 3.12 -4.57
N PHE A 103 0.13 3.02 -3.39
CA PHE A 103 -0.47 2.37 -2.23
C PHE A 103 -1.69 3.12 -1.70
N ASN A 104 -1.63 4.46 -1.62
CA ASN A 104 -2.78 5.27 -1.19
C ASN A 104 -3.98 5.03 -2.10
N ASN A 105 -3.81 5.15 -3.42
CA ASN A 105 -4.90 4.90 -4.38
C ASN A 105 -5.42 3.46 -4.31
N LEU A 106 -4.54 2.49 -4.06
CA LEU A 106 -4.93 1.09 -3.90
C LEU A 106 -5.80 0.88 -2.67
N PHE A 107 -5.41 1.45 -1.52
CA PHE A 107 -6.16 1.33 -0.28
C PHE A 107 -7.48 2.11 -0.33
N ASP A 108 -7.48 3.31 -0.90
CA ASP A 108 -8.69 4.11 -1.11
C ASP A 108 -9.69 3.32 -1.98
N GLY A 109 -9.23 2.71 -3.08
CA GLY A 109 -10.07 1.87 -3.94
C GLY A 109 -10.61 0.62 -3.23
N GLN A 110 -9.82 0.01 -2.32
CA GLN A 110 -10.28 -1.12 -1.50
C GLN A 110 -11.36 -0.69 -0.51
N GLU A 111 -11.19 0.47 0.14
CA GLU A 111 -12.15 1.02 1.08
C GLU A 111 -13.47 1.38 0.38
N GLU A 112 -13.41 2.05 -0.77
CA GLU A 112 -14.60 2.36 -1.57
C GLU A 112 -15.38 1.10 -1.95
N LEU A 113 -14.67 0.06 -2.37
CA LEU A 113 -15.29 -1.21 -2.74
C LEU A 113 -15.91 -1.92 -1.54
N GLN A 114 -15.26 -1.87 -0.38
CA GLN A 114 -15.81 -2.41 0.86
C GLN A 114 -17.08 -1.66 1.28
N ILE A 115 -17.08 -0.33 1.21
CA ILE A 115 -18.26 0.50 1.50
C ILE A 115 -19.40 0.16 0.53
N LEU A 116 -19.10 -0.05 -0.75
CA LEU A 116 -20.10 -0.45 -1.74
C LEU A 116 -20.70 -1.81 -1.38
N GLY A 117 -19.88 -2.82 -1.08
CA GLY A 117 -20.35 -4.14 -0.65
C GLY A 117 -21.22 -4.09 0.60
N GLN A 118 -20.85 -3.27 1.59
CA GLN A 118 -21.67 -3.07 2.79
C GLN A 118 -23.04 -2.48 2.45
N LYS A 119 -23.10 -1.48 1.58
CA LYS A 119 -24.37 -0.87 1.15
C LYS A 119 -25.27 -1.86 0.42
N GLU A 120 -24.72 -2.68 -0.46
CA GLU A 120 -25.49 -3.72 -1.17
C GLU A 120 -26.08 -4.75 -0.19
N ILE A 121 -25.29 -5.19 0.80
CA ILE A 121 -25.76 -6.11 1.84
C ILE A 121 -26.83 -5.45 2.71
N GLU A 122 -26.61 -4.22 3.17
CA GLU A 122 -27.58 -3.50 3.99
C GLU A 122 -28.91 -3.29 3.25
N TRP A 123 -28.84 -2.88 1.99
CA TRP A 123 -30.01 -2.75 1.13
C TRP A 123 -30.77 -4.08 1.02
N PHE A 124 -30.06 -5.18 0.74
CA PHE A 124 -30.68 -6.49 0.62
C PHE A 124 -31.34 -6.95 1.93
N LEU A 125 -30.71 -6.69 3.08
CA LEU A 125 -31.28 -7.05 4.38
C LEU A 125 -32.58 -6.30 4.65
N GLN A 126 -32.64 -5.00 4.33
CA GLN A 126 -33.86 -4.20 4.44
C GLN A 126 -34.93 -4.68 3.46
N PHE A 127 -34.55 -4.95 2.22
CA PHE A 127 -35.45 -5.49 1.20
C PHE A 127 -36.06 -6.83 1.62
N ARG A 128 -35.24 -7.75 2.15
CA ARG A 128 -35.68 -9.04 2.68
C ARG A 128 -36.74 -8.87 3.77
N GLU A 129 -36.53 -7.95 4.71
CA GLU A 129 -37.51 -7.69 5.79
C GLU A 129 -38.85 -7.23 5.23
N ILE A 130 -38.85 -6.33 4.24
CA ILE A 130 -40.07 -5.86 3.57
C ILE A 130 -40.78 -7.00 2.85
N ILE A 131 -40.08 -7.77 2.02
CA ILE A 131 -40.66 -8.88 1.27
C ILE A 131 -41.24 -9.94 2.20
N PHE A 132 -40.53 -10.28 3.28
CA PHE A 132 -40.97 -11.30 4.21
C PHE A 132 -42.21 -10.86 4.98
N GLU A 133 -42.28 -9.58 5.37
CA GLU A 133 -43.48 -9.05 6.02
C GLU A 133 -44.68 -9.02 5.07
N GLU A 134 -44.49 -8.63 3.81
CA GLU A 134 -45.55 -8.68 2.80
C GLU A 134 -46.03 -10.12 2.53
N ALA A 135 -45.09 -11.06 2.40
CA ALA A 135 -45.39 -12.48 2.22
C ALA A 135 -46.18 -13.02 3.42
N ARG A 136 -45.76 -12.69 4.65
CA ARG A 136 -46.43 -13.08 5.90
C ARG A 136 -47.87 -12.57 5.95
N ILE A 137 -48.10 -11.30 5.60
CA ILE A 137 -49.45 -10.72 5.58
C ILE A 137 -50.36 -11.43 4.57
N LYS A 138 -49.84 -11.72 3.37
CA LYS A 138 -50.61 -12.42 2.32
C LYS A 138 -50.91 -13.87 2.70
N LEU A 139 -49.93 -14.57 3.28
CA LEU A 139 -50.07 -15.95 3.75
C LEU A 139 -51.11 -16.05 4.88
N LEU A 140 -51.06 -15.15 5.88
CA LEU A 140 -52.04 -15.10 6.96
C LEU A 140 -53.48 -14.90 6.44
N LYS A 141 -53.66 -14.11 5.38
CA LYS A 141 -54.99 -13.92 4.76
C LYS A 141 -55.47 -15.19 4.07
N LEU A 142 -54.60 -15.89 3.34
CA LEU A 142 -54.95 -17.19 2.74
C LEU A 142 -55.34 -18.21 3.81
N GLU A 143 -54.59 -18.28 4.92
CA GLU A 143 -54.91 -19.15 6.05
C GLU A 143 -56.26 -18.79 6.70
N GLN A 144 -56.56 -17.50 6.86
CA GLN A 144 -57.85 -17.04 7.38
C GLN A 144 -59.02 -17.42 6.47
N ASN A 145 -58.87 -17.20 5.17
CA ASN A 145 -59.90 -17.56 4.19
C ASN A 145 -60.16 -19.07 4.19
N SER A 146 -59.09 -19.88 4.27
CA SER A 146 -59.19 -21.34 4.42
C SER A 146 -59.91 -21.76 5.71
N MET A 147 -59.59 -21.13 6.85
CA MET A 147 -60.27 -21.39 8.14
C MET A 147 -61.76 -20.99 8.12
N HIS A 148 -62.14 -20.01 7.30
CA HIS A 148 -63.53 -19.61 7.09
C HIS A 148 -64.28 -20.48 6.08
N GLY A 149 -63.61 -21.49 5.50
CA GLY A 149 -64.19 -22.43 4.55
C GLY A 149 -64.40 -21.86 3.15
N GLU A 150 -63.66 -20.81 2.79
CA GLU A 150 -63.65 -20.27 1.44
C GLU A 150 -62.88 -21.21 0.50
N ASP A 151 -63.40 -21.41 -0.73
CA ASP A 151 -62.72 -22.23 -1.73
C ASP A 151 -61.35 -21.61 -2.10
N GLU A 152 -60.33 -22.46 -2.24
CA GLU A 152 -58.98 -22.07 -2.67
C GLU A 152 -58.99 -21.42 -4.07
N ASP A 153 -59.95 -21.81 -4.92
CA ASP A 153 -60.12 -21.30 -6.29
C ASP A 153 -60.93 -20.00 -6.37
N THR A 154 -61.21 -19.35 -5.24
CA THR A 154 -61.84 -18.02 -5.30
C THR A 154 -60.92 -17.02 -6.01
N PRO A 155 -61.48 -16.08 -6.80
CA PRO A 155 -60.68 -15.07 -7.50
C PRO A 155 -59.78 -14.21 -6.60
N GLU A 156 -60.07 -14.14 -5.30
CA GLU A 156 -59.27 -13.44 -4.31
C GLU A 156 -58.09 -14.29 -3.82
N ASN A 157 -58.30 -15.57 -3.51
CA ASN A 157 -57.24 -16.51 -3.12
C ASN A 157 -56.23 -16.75 -4.25
N ILE A 158 -56.69 -16.87 -5.50
CA ILE A 158 -55.80 -16.98 -6.68
C ILE A 158 -54.89 -15.74 -6.79
N LYS A 159 -55.45 -14.53 -6.60
CA LYS A 159 -54.65 -13.28 -6.63
C LYS A 159 -53.63 -13.20 -5.50
N LEU A 160 -53.98 -13.68 -4.31
CA LEU A 160 -53.06 -13.73 -3.17
C LEU A 160 -51.92 -14.73 -3.42
N SER A 161 -52.22 -15.90 -3.99
CA SER A 161 -51.24 -16.90 -4.40
C SER A 161 -50.29 -16.34 -5.48
N ASP A 162 -50.83 -15.77 -6.56
CA ASP A 162 -50.04 -15.12 -7.62
C ASP A 162 -49.14 -14.01 -7.06
N ALA A 163 -49.64 -13.27 -6.06
CA ALA A 163 -48.89 -12.21 -5.42
C ALA A 163 -47.78 -12.74 -4.50
N LEU A 164 -47.89 -13.97 -3.99
CA LEU A 164 -46.84 -14.65 -3.23
C LEU A 164 -45.75 -15.19 -4.16
N ASP A 165 -46.14 -15.81 -5.27
CA ASP A 165 -45.20 -16.27 -6.31
C ASP A 165 -44.37 -15.11 -6.87
N LYS A 166 -45.00 -13.96 -7.10
CA LYS A 166 -44.29 -12.73 -7.52
C LYS A 166 -43.29 -12.25 -6.48
N LEU A 167 -43.64 -12.29 -5.19
CA LEU A 167 -42.70 -11.94 -4.12
C LEU A 167 -41.52 -12.90 -4.08
N ASN A 168 -41.78 -14.20 -4.29
CA ASN A 168 -40.72 -15.21 -4.35
C ASN A 168 -39.76 -14.95 -5.53
N ILE A 169 -40.29 -14.67 -6.72
CA ILE A 169 -39.47 -14.32 -7.89
C ILE A 169 -38.63 -13.07 -7.59
N GLN A 170 -39.23 -12.01 -7.05
CA GLN A 170 -38.50 -10.78 -6.69
C GLN A 170 -37.39 -11.03 -5.67
N PHE A 171 -37.61 -11.94 -4.73
CA PHE A 171 -36.62 -12.31 -3.74
C PHE A 171 -35.44 -13.08 -4.35
N GLU A 172 -35.72 -14.06 -5.20
CA GLU A 172 -34.69 -14.83 -5.93
C GLU A 172 -33.86 -13.92 -6.85
N ASP A 173 -34.51 -13.01 -7.57
CA ASP A 173 -33.84 -12.02 -8.42
C ASP A 173 -32.89 -11.15 -7.59
N ALA A 174 -33.36 -10.61 -6.46
CA ALA A 174 -32.54 -9.79 -5.56
C ALA A 174 -31.37 -10.55 -4.93
N ILE A 175 -31.55 -11.83 -4.59
CA ILE A 175 -30.44 -12.69 -4.12
C ILE A 175 -29.39 -12.84 -5.21
N ASN A 176 -29.82 -13.13 -6.44
CA ASN A 176 -28.90 -13.33 -7.55
C ASN A 176 -28.14 -12.04 -7.88
N ASP A 177 -28.82 -10.89 -7.87
CA ASP A 177 -28.19 -9.58 -8.07
C ASP A 177 -27.14 -9.28 -6.98
N LEU A 178 -27.47 -9.52 -5.71
CA LEU A 178 -26.52 -9.37 -4.60
C LEU A 178 -25.31 -10.30 -4.79
N TRP A 179 -25.54 -11.56 -5.15
CA TRP A 179 -24.45 -12.52 -5.38
C TRP A 179 -23.54 -12.07 -6.51
N GLN A 180 -24.09 -11.62 -7.64
CA GLN A 180 -23.31 -11.11 -8.76
C GLN A 180 -22.49 -9.87 -8.37
N ALA A 181 -23.09 -8.93 -7.64
CA ALA A 181 -22.41 -7.74 -7.15
C ALA A 181 -21.23 -8.09 -6.24
N LEU A 182 -21.44 -8.96 -5.24
CA LEU A 182 -20.38 -9.37 -4.30
C LEU A 182 -19.28 -10.18 -5.00
N MET A 183 -19.62 -11.04 -5.95
CA MET A 183 -18.62 -11.79 -6.73
C MET A 183 -17.75 -10.89 -7.59
N ALA A 184 -18.33 -9.87 -8.23
CA ALA A 184 -17.58 -8.89 -9.01
C ALA A 184 -16.59 -8.11 -8.12
N GLN A 185 -17.03 -7.73 -6.91
CA GLN A 185 -16.17 -7.07 -5.94
C GLN A 185 -15.04 -7.98 -5.45
N GLU A 186 -15.33 -9.24 -5.12
CA GLU A 186 -14.32 -10.20 -4.68
C GLU A 186 -13.24 -10.43 -5.75
N LEU A 187 -13.64 -10.55 -7.02
CA LEU A 187 -12.71 -10.71 -8.12
C LEU A 187 -11.76 -9.51 -8.24
N TYR A 188 -12.28 -8.29 -8.11
CA TYR A 188 -11.47 -7.09 -8.12
C TYR A 188 -10.48 -7.01 -6.95
N LEU A 189 -10.92 -7.35 -5.73
CA LEU A 189 -10.05 -7.41 -4.56
C LEU A 189 -8.93 -8.43 -4.75
N HIS A 190 -9.27 -9.60 -5.28
CA HIS A 190 -8.31 -10.66 -5.54
C HIS A 190 -7.23 -10.25 -6.53
N GLU A 191 -7.61 -9.65 -7.67
CA GLU A 191 -6.68 -9.13 -8.67
C GLU A 191 -5.76 -8.06 -8.08
N SER A 192 -6.33 -7.15 -7.29
CA SER A 192 -5.58 -6.08 -6.60
C SER A 192 -4.52 -6.64 -5.64
N ILE A 193 -4.86 -7.68 -4.87
CA ILE A 193 -3.94 -8.37 -3.97
C ILE A 193 -2.82 -9.08 -4.74
N GLN A 194 -3.14 -9.75 -5.86
CA GLN A 194 -2.12 -10.39 -6.70
C GLN A 194 -1.11 -9.38 -7.26
N VAL A 195 -1.57 -8.19 -7.66
CA VAL A 195 -0.68 -7.11 -8.12
C VAL A 195 0.26 -6.67 -7.01
N MET A 196 -0.21 -6.57 -5.75
CA MET A 196 0.66 -6.28 -4.61
C MET A 196 1.77 -7.32 -4.46
N TYR A 197 1.42 -8.61 -4.38
CA TYR A 197 2.43 -9.67 -4.21
C TYR A 197 3.48 -9.70 -5.31
N ARG A 198 3.09 -9.43 -6.57
CA ARG A 198 4.02 -9.36 -7.71
C ARG A 198 4.96 -8.16 -7.60
N LYS A 199 4.45 -6.98 -7.22
CA LYS A 199 5.27 -5.78 -7.08
C LYS A 199 6.20 -5.85 -5.86
N THR A 200 5.74 -6.36 -4.72
CA THR A 200 6.60 -6.54 -3.53
C THR A 200 7.75 -7.51 -3.82
N SER A 201 7.52 -8.51 -4.68
CA SER A 201 8.56 -9.46 -5.12
C SER A 201 9.55 -8.89 -6.14
N MET A 202 9.26 -7.73 -6.76
CA MET A 202 10.16 -7.02 -7.69
C MET A 202 10.97 -5.91 -7.02
N VAL A 203 10.67 -5.58 -5.76
CA VAL A 203 11.38 -4.54 -4.98
C VAL A 203 12.55 -5.14 -4.16
N PHE A 204 12.83 -6.44 -4.32
CA PHE A 204 13.99 -7.14 -3.77
C PHE A 204 14.86 -7.74 -4.89
#